data_AF-A0A2V9S2G0-F1
#
_entry.id   AF-A0A2V9S2G0-F1
#
_cell.length_a   1.000
_cell.length_b   1.000
_cell.length_c   1.000
_cell.angle_alpha   90.00
_cell.angle_beta   90.00
_cell.angle_gamma   90.00
#
_symmetry.space_group_name_H-M   'P 1'
#
loop_
_entity.id
_entity.type
_entity.pdbx_description
1 polymer ?
#
loop_
_entity_poly.entity_id
_entity_poly.type
_entity_poly.pdbx_seq_one_letter_code
_entity_poly.pdbx_strand_id
1 'polypeptide(L)'
;MNNGTKRSILRWIHLIFAIPIIGYVYSPFAELPNYAPVVRFVSIPVLILSGFWMYAGVVFAIIGVALWLAVLYLSGYGAAILSEVALFVGRKIWLVIRARQSKRSA
;
A
#
# COMPACT_ATOMS: atom_id res chain seq x y z
N MET A 1 -12.55 17.38 10.12
CA MET A 1 -12.24 16.16 10.90
C MET A 1 -10.90 16.32 11.61
N ASN A 2 -10.79 15.94 12.88
CA ASN A 2 -9.53 15.97 13.63
C ASN A 2 -8.51 14.97 13.03
N ASN A 3 -7.22 15.32 13.03
CA ASN A 3 -6.11 14.46 12.59
C ASN A 3 -6.07 13.11 13.33
N GLY A 4 -6.38 13.11 14.63
CA GLY A 4 -6.47 11.87 15.42
C GLY A 4 -7.60 10.95 14.93
N THR A 5 -8.78 11.53 14.70
CA THR A 5 -9.94 10.82 14.14
C THR A 5 -9.63 10.26 12.75
N LYS A 6 -9.01 11.07 11.88
CA LYS A 6 -8.58 10.64 10.53
C LYS A 6 -7.68 9.42 10.58
N ARG A 7 -6.64 9.47 11.43
CA ARG A 7 -5.69 8.38 11.60
C ARG A 7 -6.36 7.12 12.13
N SER A 8 -7.29 7.25 13.08
CA SER A 8 -8.04 6.12 13.62
C SER A 8 -8.87 5.42 12.55
N ILE A 9 -9.61 6.20 11.74
CA ILE A 9 -10.42 5.67 10.63
C ILE A 9 -9.55 4.92 9.62
N LEU A 10 -8.46 5.53 9.16
CA LEU A 10 -7.55 4.89 8.20
C LEU A 10 -6.94 3.60 8.77
N ARG A 11 -6.60 3.58 10.06
CA ARG A 11 -6.08 2.37 10.72
C ARG A 11 -7.11 1.26 10.76
N TRP A 12 -8.35 1.56 11.14
CA TRP A 12 -9.42 0.56 11.18
C TRP A 12 -9.70 -0.02 9.80
N ILE A 13 -9.75 0.82 8.77
CA ILE A 13 -9.85 0.37 7.37
C ILE A 13 -8.68 -0.57 7.03
N HIS A 14 -7.44 -0.16 7.33
CA HIS A 14 -6.25 -0.96 7.04
C HIS A 14 -6.29 -2.35 7.70
N LEU A 15 -6.72 -2.42 8.97
CA LEU A 15 -6.81 -3.66 9.73
C LEU A 15 -7.94 -4.57 9.22
N ILE A 16 -9.12 -4.01 8.91
CA ILE A 16 -10.25 -4.79 8.39
C ILE A 16 -9.90 -5.42 7.04
N PHE A 17 -9.29 -4.64 6.13
CA PHE A 17 -8.91 -5.14 4.81
C PHE A 17 -7.66 -6.03 4.80
N ALA A 18 -6.92 -6.12 5.92
CA ALA A 18 -5.90 -7.14 6.11
C ALA A 18 -6.49 -8.54 6.37
N ILE A 19 -7.72 -8.64 6.88
CA ILE A 19 -8.34 -9.93 7.22
C ILE A 19 -8.52 -10.83 5.99
N PRO A 20 -9.08 -10.37 4.85
CA PRO A 20 -9.15 -11.19 3.65
C PRO A 20 -7.78 -11.62 3.12
N ILE A 21 -6.73 -10.81 3.29
CA ILE A 21 -5.38 -11.18 2.85
C ILE A 21 -4.86 -12.35 3.69
N ILE A 22 -5.05 -12.31 5.00
CA ILE A 22 -4.69 -13.42 5.90
C ILE A 22 -5.46 -14.68 5.51
N GLY A 23 -6.79 -14.58 5.31
CA GLY A 23 -7.60 -15.70 4.87
C GLY A 23 -7.11 -16.30 3.55
N TYR A 24 -6.71 -15.45 2.59
CA TYR A 24 -6.16 -15.90 1.31
C TYR A 24 -4.81 -16.63 1.45
N VAL A 25 -3.94 -16.20 2.36
CA VAL A 25 -2.62 -16.83 2.58
C VAL A 25 -2.76 -18.21 3.22
N TYR A 26 -3.72 -18.39 4.12
CA TYR A 26 -3.85 -19.63 4.90
C TYR A 26 -4.96 -20.58 4.41
N SER A 27 -5.71 -20.21 3.37
CA SER A 27 -6.78 -21.05 2.83
C SER A 27 -6.27 -22.07 1.79
N PRO A 28 -6.86 -23.27 1.70
CA PRO A 28 -6.64 -24.16 0.57
C PRO A 28 -7.13 -23.51 -0.73
N PHE A 29 -6.20 -23.10 -1.59
CA PHE A 29 -6.49 -22.39 -2.85
C PHE A 29 -7.44 -23.13 -3.80
N ALA A 30 -7.51 -24.46 -3.71
CA ALA A 30 -8.39 -25.28 -4.53
C ALA A 30 -9.89 -25.04 -4.24
N GLU A 31 -10.23 -24.56 -3.05
CA GLU A 31 -11.61 -24.47 -2.59
C GLU A 31 -12.23 -23.07 -2.78
N LEU A 32 -11.42 -22.05 -3.12
CA LEU A 32 -11.87 -20.65 -3.16
C LEU A 32 -11.50 -19.91 -4.46
N PRO A 33 -12.05 -20.31 -5.62
CA PRO A 33 -11.72 -19.70 -6.91
C PRO A 33 -12.04 -18.19 -6.97
N ASN A 34 -13.03 -17.73 -6.20
CA ASN A 34 -13.48 -16.33 -6.21
C ASN A 34 -12.71 -15.43 -5.22
N TYR A 35 -11.76 -15.95 -4.45
CA TYR A 35 -11.12 -15.20 -3.38
C TYR A 35 -9.88 -14.42 -3.86
N ALA A 36 -9.15 -14.96 -4.84
CA ALA A 36 -7.99 -14.32 -5.42
C ALA A 36 -8.31 -12.94 -6.05
N PRO A 37 -9.40 -12.76 -6.84
CA PRO A 37 -9.75 -11.45 -7.38
C PRO A 37 -10.09 -10.43 -6.31
N VAL A 38 -10.83 -10.82 -5.27
CA VAL A 38 -11.21 -9.92 -4.16
C VAL A 38 -9.97 -9.40 -3.45
N VAL A 39 -9.02 -10.27 -3.14
CA VAL A 39 -7.76 -9.86 -2.49
C VAL A 39 -6.95 -8.93 -3.38
N ARG A 40 -6.79 -9.27 -4.67
CA ARG A 40 -5.91 -8.53 -5.59
C ARG A 40 -6.46 -7.16 -6.01
N PHE A 41 -7.77 -7.05 -6.19
CA PHE A 41 -8.40 -5.86 -6.77
C PHE A 41 -9.19 -5.02 -5.76
N VAL A 42 -9.45 -5.54 -4.55
CA VAL A 42 -10.16 -4.81 -3.50
C VAL A 42 -9.31 -4.70 -2.24
N SER A 43 -8.93 -5.82 -1.64
CA SER A 43 -8.30 -5.80 -0.32
C SER A 43 -6.92 -5.15 -0.33
N ILE A 44 -6.04 -5.55 -1.25
CA ILE A 44 -4.69 -4.98 -1.33
C ILE A 44 -4.73 -3.51 -1.75
N PRO A 45 -5.48 -3.07 -2.78
CA PRO A 45 -5.59 -1.64 -3.11
C PRO A 45 -6.07 -0.78 -1.94
N VAL A 46 -7.06 -1.22 -1.17
CA VAL A 46 -7.54 -0.48 0.01
C VAL A 46 -6.49 -0.49 1.12
N LEU A 47 -5.75 -1.57 1.30
CA LEU A 47 -4.65 -1.67 2.25
C LEU A 47 -3.50 -0.70 1.89
N ILE A 48 -3.08 -0.67 0.63
CA ILE A 48 -2.06 0.27 0.11
C ILE A 48 -2.54 1.72 0.30
N LEU A 49 -3.78 2.02 -0.11
CA LEU A 49 -4.37 3.35 0.01
C LEU A 49 -4.35 3.84 1.47
N SER A 50 -4.90 3.04 2.39
CA SER A 50 -4.99 3.41 3.80
C SER A 50 -3.61 3.50 4.48
N GLY A 51 -2.69 2.58 4.15
CA GLY A 51 -1.35 2.55 4.71
C GLY A 51 -0.51 3.74 4.26
N PHE A 52 -0.39 3.95 2.95
CA PHE A 52 0.38 5.07 2.41
C PHE A 52 -0.25 6.41 2.75
N TRP A 53 -1.57 6.52 2.86
CA TRP A 53 -2.17 7.78 3.30
C TRP A 53 -1.75 8.10 4.74
N MET A 54 -1.69 7.09 5.62
CA MET A 54 -1.33 7.27 7.02
C MET A 54 0.15 7.63 7.26
N TYR A 55 1.07 7.13 6.41
CA TYR A 55 2.53 7.28 6.61
C TYR A 55 3.26 8.12 5.57
N ALA A 56 2.72 8.22 4.35
CA ALA A 56 3.34 8.87 3.21
C ALA A 56 2.53 10.05 2.63
N GLY A 57 1.25 10.15 2.99
CA GLY A 57 0.32 11.16 2.48
C GLY A 57 -0.54 10.65 1.33
N VAL A 58 -1.63 11.38 1.03
CA VAL A 58 -2.66 10.95 0.06
C VAL A 58 -2.13 10.77 -1.35
N VAL A 59 -1.18 11.63 -1.77
CA VAL A 59 -0.60 11.57 -3.12
C VAL A 59 0.15 10.25 -3.33
N PHE A 60 1.00 9.87 -2.38
CA PHE A 60 1.70 8.58 -2.43
C PHE A 60 0.73 7.40 -2.37
N ALA A 61 -0.37 7.53 -1.63
CA ALA A 61 -1.40 6.51 -1.56
C ALA A 61 -2.07 6.25 -2.92
N ILE A 62 -2.43 7.31 -3.63
CA ILE A 62 -3.00 7.21 -4.99
C ILE A 62 -1.96 6.62 -5.95
N ILE A 63 -0.71 7.08 -5.89
CA ILE A 63 0.38 6.55 -6.72
C ILE A 63 0.57 5.05 -6.46
N GLY A 64 0.62 4.61 -5.20
CA GLY A 64 0.75 3.19 -4.86
C GLY A 64 -0.40 2.36 -5.41
N VAL A 65 -1.66 2.81 -5.26
CA VAL A 65 -2.79 2.07 -5.84
C VAL A 65 -2.70 1.96 -7.37
N ALA A 66 -2.35 3.06 -8.05
CA ALA A 66 -2.19 3.06 -9.50
C ALA A 66 -1.05 2.14 -9.95
N LEU A 67 0.09 2.19 -9.24
CA LEU A 67 1.26 1.35 -9.47
C LEU A 67 0.91 -0.13 -9.29
N TRP A 68 0.26 -0.47 -8.18
CA TRP A 68 -0.23 -1.82 -7.89
C TRP A 68 -1.07 -2.37 -9.04
N LEU A 69 -2.11 -1.65 -9.46
CA LEU A 69 -3.02 -2.12 -10.51
C LEU A 69 -2.34 -2.22 -11.88
N ALA A 70 -1.53 -1.23 -12.24
CA ALA A 70 -0.80 -1.22 -13.50
C ALA A 70 0.21 -2.37 -13.59
N VAL A 71 1.03 -2.55 -12.56
CA VAL A 71 2.05 -3.61 -12.56
C VAL A 71 1.42 -4.99 -12.39
N LEU A 72 0.36 -5.12 -11.60
CA LEU A 72 -0.40 -6.36 -11.50
C LEU A 72 -0.93 -6.80 -12.87
N TYR A 73 -1.46 -5.86 -13.66
CA TYR A 73 -1.98 -6.13 -14.99
C TYR A 73 -0.86 -6.47 -16.01
N LEU A 74 0.27 -5.78 -15.96
CA LEU A 74 1.34 -5.90 -16.96
C LEU A 74 2.37 -7.00 -16.66
N SER A 75 2.64 -7.26 -15.38
CA SER A 75 3.80 -8.06 -14.93
C SER A 75 3.47 -9.05 -13.82
N GLY A 76 2.22 -9.06 -13.35
CA GLY A 76 1.74 -9.98 -12.33
C GLY A 76 2.07 -9.55 -10.90
N TYR A 77 1.62 -10.40 -9.96
CA TYR A 77 1.59 -10.10 -8.53
C TYR A 77 2.97 -9.87 -7.89
N GLY A 78 3.98 -10.66 -8.27
CA GLY A 78 5.33 -10.53 -7.72
C GLY A 78 5.96 -9.17 -8.03
N ALA A 79 5.83 -8.73 -9.29
CA ALA A 79 6.30 -7.42 -9.72
C ALA A 79 5.54 -6.29 -9.01
N ALA A 80 4.23 -6.46 -8.81
CA ALA A 80 3.42 -5.46 -8.11
C ALA A 80 3.89 -5.25 -6.67
N ILE A 81 4.19 -6.31 -5.91
CA ILE A 81 4.77 -6.18 -4.56
C ILE A 81 6.11 -5.45 -4.59
N LEU A 82 7.01 -5.85 -5.48
CA LEU A 82 8.34 -5.25 -5.59
C LEU A 82 8.25 -3.75 -5.91
N SER A 83 7.27 -3.36 -6.72
CA SER A 83 7.03 -1.97 -7.08
C SER A 83 6.63 -1.11 -5.87
N GLU A 84 5.79 -1.63 -4.96
CA GLU A 84 5.42 -0.92 -3.72
C GLU A 84 6.61 -0.76 -2.77
N VAL A 85 7.42 -1.82 -2.63
CA VAL A 85 8.66 -1.77 -1.82
C VAL A 85 9.62 -0.73 -2.39
N ALA A 86 9.83 -0.74 -3.71
CA ALA A 86 10.69 0.22 -4.38
C ALA A 86 10.20 1.66 -4.19
N LEU A 87 8.89 1.90 -4.33
CA LEU A 87 8.28 3.22 -4.09
C LEU A 87 8.51 3.71 -2.66
N PHE A 88 8.31 2.83 -1.66
CA PHE A 88 8.48 3.20 -0.25
C PHE A 88 9.94 3.49 0.11
N VAL A 89 10.86 2.64 -0.34
CA VAL A 89 12.31 2.82 -0.14
C VAL A 89 12.81 4.06 -0.86
N GLY A 90 12.44 4.25 -2.14
CA GLY A 90 12.80 5.42 -2.93
C GLY A 90 12.36 6.72 -2.27
N ARG A 91 11.12 6.77 -1.75
CA ARG A 91 10.63 7.91 -0.97
C ARG A 91 11.49 8.16 0.27
N LYS A 92 11.83 7.12 1.03
CA LYS A 92 12.66 7.28 2.24
C LYS A 92 14.03 7.83 1.91
N ILE A 93 14.70 7.30 0.88
CA ILE A 93 16.00 7.78 0.41
C ILE A 93 15.92 9.25 0.01
N TRP A 94 14.92 9.63 -0.79
CA TRP A 94 14.69 11.02 -1.21
C TRP A 94 14.57 11.98 -0.02
N LEU A 95 13.76 11.63 0.99
CA LEU A 95 13.59 12.45 2.18
C LEU A 95 14.90 12.62 2.96
N VAL A 96 15.73 11.57 3.05
CA VAL A 96 17.04 11.64 3.69
C VAL A 96 17.99 12.57 2.93
N ILE A 97 18.03 12.46 1.60
CA ILE A 97 18.85 13.33 0.74
C ILE A 97 18.44 14.79 0.92
N ARG A 98 17.13 15.09 0.82
CA ARG A 98 16.60 16.44 0.98
C ARG A 98 16.92 17.04 2.35
N ALA A 99 16.79 16.25 3.42
CA ALA A 99 17.13 16.69 4.77
C ALA A 99 18.63 17.01 4.92
N ARG A 100 19.51 16.24 4.27
CA ARG A 100 20.96 16.49 4.26
C ARG A 100 21.31 17.78 3.50
N GLN A 101 20.68 18.02 2.35
CA GLN A 101 20.90 19.24 1.58
C GLN A 101 20.47 20.49 2.34
N SER A 102 19.30 20.46 2.99
CA SER A 102 18.82 21.58 3.80
C SER A 102 19.78 21.98 4.93
N LYS A 103 20.50 21.02 5.53
CA LYS A 103 21.49 21.30 6.58
C LYS A 103 22.81 21.87 6.05
N ARG A 104 23.12 21.69 4.76
CA ARG A 104 24.35 22.22 4.14
C ARG A 104 24.18 23.67 3.67
N SER A 105 22.95 24.12 3.48
CA SER A 105 22.61 25.47 2.99
C SER A 105 22.21 26.44 4.09
N ALA A 106 22.20 25.99 5.36
CA ALA A 106 21.94 26.79 6.56
C ALA A 106 23.25 27.02 7.32
#